data_AF-A0A939Z650-F1
#
_entry.id   AF-A0A939Z650-F1
#
_cell.length_a   1.000
_cell.length_b   1.000
_cell.length_c   1.000
_cell.angle_alpha   90.00
_cell.angle_beta   90.00
_cell.angle_gamma   90.00
#
_symmetry.space_group_name_H-M   'P 1'
#
loop_
_entity.id
_entity.type
_entity.pdbx_description
1 polymer ?
#
loop_
_entity_poly.entity_id
_entity_poly.type
_entity_poly.pdbx_seq_one_letter_code
_entity_poly.pdbx_strand_id
1 'polypeptide(L)' 'MEDLLTKAGIAYIVSRILDNAKDAVEESKTNNSDFINGKKMAYYEVLNTIKNELIVRDADLKAYSLDFALETLI' A
#
# COMPACT_ATOMS: atom_id res chain seq x y z
N MET A 1 13.01 -8.40 -25.28
CA MET A 1 13.57 -7.90 -24.01
C MET A 1 12.42 -7.92 -23.03
N GLU A 2 12.48 -8.73 -21.97
CA GLU A 2 11.47 -8.64 -20.91
C GLU A 2 11.63 -7.28 -20.22
N ASP A 3 10.56 -6.50 -20.22
CA ASP A 3 10.54 -5.20 -19.56
C ASP A 3 10.36 -5.45 -18.05
N LEU A 4 11.49 -5.59 -17.35
CA LEU A 4 11.49 -5.79 -15.91
C LEU A 4 11.13 -4.48 -15.21
N LEU A 5 10.22 -4.56 -14.24
CA LEU A 5 9.83 -3.44 -13.40
C LEU A 5 11.03 -2.84 -12.67
N THR A 6 11.36 -1.58 -12.99
CA THR A 6 12.44 -0.85 -12.31
C THR A 6 12.05 -0.49 -10.88
N LYS A 7 13.04 -0.18 -10.03
CA LYS A 7 12.80 0.33 -8.67
C LYS A 7 11.84 1.54 -8.67
N ALA A 8 12.01 2.47 -9.61
CA ALA A 8 11.13 3.62 -9.77
C ALA A 8 9.71 3.21 -10.19
N GLY A 9 9.59 2.22 -11.07
CA GLY A 9 8.29 1.65 -11.46
C GLY A 9 7.56 1.01 -10.28
N ILE A 10 8.27 0.25 -9.43
CA ILE A 10 7.70 -0.34 -8.22
C ILE A 10 7.27 0.77 -7.25
N ALA A 11 8.11 1.78 -7.00
CA ALA A 11 7.77 2.91 -6.13
C ALA A 11 6.53 3.66 -6.61
N TYR A 12 6.38 3.86 -7.92
CA TYR A 12 5.19 4.46 -8.51
C TYR A 12 3.93 3.60 -8.31
N ILE A 13 4.02 2.28 -8.48
CA ILE A 13 2.88 1.38 -8.22
C ILE A 13 2.49 1.43 -6.75
N VAL A 14 3.46 1.36 -5.83
CA VAL A 14 3.22 1.45 -4.39
C VAL A 14 2.54 2.77 -4.03
N SER A 15 2.97 3.90 -4.60
CA SER A 15 2.33 5.19 -4.33
C SER A 15 0.87 5.21 -4.79
N ARG A 16 0.56 4.62 -5.95
CA ARG A 16 -0.82 4.48 -6.45
C ARG A 16 -1.69 3.63 -5.53
N ILE A 17 -1.15 2.53 -5.01
CA ILE A 17 -1.86 1.68 -4.04
C ILE A 17 -2.11 2.44 -2.74
N LEU A 18 -1.10 3.19 -2.26
CA LEU A 18 -1.20 3.98 -1.05
C LEU A 18 -2.25 5.09 -1.15
N ASP A 19 -2.32 5.79 -2.29
CA ASP A 19 -3.34 6.81 -2.54
C ASP A 19 -4.74 6.18 -2.52
N ASN A 20 -4.93 5.05 -3.19
CA ASN A 20 -6.22 4.34 -3.15
C ASN A 20 -6.58 3.85 -1.74
N ALA A 21 -5.58 3.45 -0.94
CA ALA A 21 -5.78 3.04 0.45
C ALA A 21 -6.29 4.22 1.30
N LYS A 22 -5.69 5.41 1.13
CA LYS A 22 -6.13 6.64 1.80
C LYS A 22 -7.55 7.02 1.37
N ASP A 23 -7.87 6.93 0.09
CA ASP A 23 -9.22 7.19 -0.41
C ASP A 23 -10.25 6.24 0.21
N ALA A 24 -9.91 4.95 0.36
CA ALA A 24 -10.77 3.98 1.03
C ALA A 24 -10.97 4.29 2.53
N VAL A 25 -9.92 4.79 3.21
CA VAL A 25 -10.01 5.28 4.60
C VAL A 25 -10.97 6.46 4.68
N GLU A 26 -10.83 7.47 3.82
CA GLU A 26 -11.72 8.62 3.79
C GLU A 26 -13.17 8.23 3.46
N GLU A 27 -13.37 7.33 2.50
CA GLU A 27 -14.69 6.79 2.14
C GLU A 27 -15.37 6.10 3.34
N SER A 28 -14.60 5.34 4.14
CA SER A 28 -15.12 4.64 5.32
C SER A 28 -15.66 5.56 6.41
N LYS A 29 -15.20 6.83 6.46
CA LYS A 29 -15.67 7.81 7.44
C LYS A 29 -17.12 8.22 7.21
N THR A 30 -17.60 8.11 5.97
CA THR A 30 -18.98 8.47 5.60
C THR A 30 -19.83 7.27 5.17
N ASN A 31 -19.19 6.13 4.85
CA ASN A 31 -19.85 4.88 4.49
C ASN A 31 -19.13 3.67 5.11
N ASN A 32 -19.62 3.18 6.24
CA ASN A 32 -19.03 2.06 6.97
C ASN A 32 -19.63 0.68 6.59
N SER A 33 -19.87 0.45 5.30
CA SER A 33 -20.35 -0.86 4.83
C SER A 33 -19.25 -1.92 4.83
N ASP A 34 -19.63 -3.20 4.93
CA ASP A 34 -18.70 -4.33 4.88
C ASP A 34 -17.83 -4.30 3.62
N PHE A 35 -18.37 -3.81 2.50
CA PHE A 35 -17.63 -3.63 1.25
C PHE A 35 -16.48 -2.62 1.41
N ILE A 36 -16.72 -1.47 2.03
CA ILE A 36 -15.70 -0.43 2.24
C ILE A 36 -14.64 -0.88 3.26
N ASN A 37 -15.06 -1.56 4.32
CA ASN A 37 -14.13 -2.15 5.27
C ASN A 37 -13.26 -3.24 4.62
N GLY A 38 -13.85 -4.08 3.76
CA GLY A 38 -13.12 -5.05 2.96
C GLY A 38 -12.12 -4.40 2.00
N LYS A 39 -12.49 -3.28 1.36
CA LYS A 39 -11.61 -2.50 0.49
C LYS A 39 -10.39 -1.95 1.22
N LYS A 40 -10.57 -1.39 2.43
CA LYS A 40 -9.44 -0.95 3.28
C LYS A 40 -8.50 -2.10 3.64
N MET A 41 -9.08 -3.21 4.11
CA MET A 41 -8.30 -4.40 4.47
C MET A 41 -7.51 -4.95 3.29
N ALA A 42 -8.10 -4.98 2.09
CA ALA A 42 -7.41 -5.42 0.88
C ALA A 42 -6.18 -4.55 0.56
N TYR A 43 -6.28 -3.22 0.68
CA TYR A 43 -5.12 -2.35 0.49
C TYR A 43 -4.07 -2.51 1.58
N TYR A 44 -4.48 -2.66 2.84
CA TYR A 44 -3.57 -2.95 3.95
C TYR A 44 -2.76 -4.23 3.66
N GLU A 45 -3.41 -5.34 3.31
CA GLU A 45 -2.74 -6.62 3.06
C GLU A 45 -1.73 -6.55 1.89
N VAL A 46 -2.10 -5.85 0.81
CA VAL A 46 -1.19 -5.64 -0.33
C VAL A 46 0.03 -4.82 0.09
N LEU A 47 -0.17 -3.70 0.77
CA LEU A 47 0.92 -2.84 1.23
C LEU A 47 1.80 -3.55 2.26
N ASN A 48 1.19 -4.33 3.16
CA ASN A 48 1.88 -5.10 4.19
C ASN A 48 2.75 -6.20 3.56
N THR A 49 2.22 -6.91 2.57
CA THR A 49 2.99 -7.90 1.81
C THR A 49 4.21 -7.26 1.15
N ILE A 50 4.03 -6.15 0.43
CA ILE A 50 5.14 -5.43 -0.21
C ILE A 50 6.15 -4.94 0.83
N LYS A 51 5.69 -4.35 1.93
CA LYS A 51 6.54 -3.83 3.00
C LYS A 51 7.40 -4.94 3.62
N ASN A 52 6.81 -6.09 3.92
CA ASN A 52 7.53 -7.23 4.50
C ASN A 52 8.57 -7.79 3.53
N GLU A 53 8.23 -7.90 2.25
CA GLU A 53 9.17 -8.29 1.20
C GLU A 53 10.35 -7.30 1.08
N LEU A 54 10.10 -6.00 1.18
CA LEU A 54 11.15 -4.98 1.18
C LEU A 54 12.04 -5.06 2.42
N ILE A 55 11.46 -5.30 3.61
CA ILE A 55 12.20 -5.50 4.87
C ILE A 55 13.15 -6.70 4.75
N VAL A 56 12.66 -7.84 4.25
CA VAL A 56 13.48 -9.05 4.08
C VAL A 56 14.66 -8.83 3.14
N ARG A 57 14.53 -7.90 2.18
CA ARG A 57 15.59 -7.53 1.23
C ARG A 57 16.47 -6.38 1.71
N ASP A 58 16.33 -5.91 2.95
CA ASP A 58 17.02 -4.75 3.51
C ASP A 58 16.88 -3.49 2.62
N ALA A 59 15.70 -3.33 2.01
CA ALA A 59 15.41 -2.22 1.12
C ALA A 59 14.99 -0.98 1.93
N ASP A 60 15.41 0.21 1.46
CA ASP A 60 15.00 1.48 2.03
C ASP A 60 13.49 1.71 1.83
N LEU A 61 12.71 1.56 2.92
CA LEU A 61 11.26 1.75 2.90
C LEU A 61 10.84 3.20 2.58
N LYS A 62 11.68 4.20 2.88
CA LYS A 62 11.39 5.60 2.53
C LYS A 62 11.32 5.80 1.04
N ALA A 63 12.18 5.11 0.29
CA ALA A 63 12.18 5.15 -1.18
C ALA A 63 10.87 4.64 -1.80
N TYR A 64 10.06 3.91 -1.04
CA TYR A 64 8.74 3.40 -1.47
C TYR A 64 7.58 4.03 -0.68
N SER A 65 7.85 5.03 0.18
CA SER A 65 6.84 5.67 1.05
C SER A 65 6.12 4.68 1.99
N LEU A 66 6.81 3.65 2.46
CA LEU A 66 6.28 2.61 3.36
C LEU A 66 6.90 2.66 4.77
N ASP A 67 7.59 3.74 5.12
CA ASP A 67 8.26 3.96 6.40
C ASP A 67 7.32 4.43 7.52
N PHE A 68 6.10 3.88 7.58
CA PHE A 68 5.09 4.20 8.59
C PHE A 68 4.30 2.96 9.01
N ALA A 69 3.57 3.04 10.13
CA ALA A 69 2.70 1.95 10.59
C ALA A 69 1.47 1.82 9.67
N LEU A 70 1.34 0.70 8.95
CA LEU A 70 0.25 0.51 7.98
C LEU A 70 -1.11 0.36 8.68
N GLU A 71 -1.11 0.01 9.95
CA GLU A 71 -2.28 -0.13 10.82
C GLU A 71 -3.08 1.18 10.91
N THR A 72 -2.49 2.33 10.55
CA THR A 72 -3.23 3.60 10.45
C THR A 72 -4.22 3.62 9.28
N LEU A 73 -4.22 2.62 8.39
CA LEU A 73 -5.10 2.50 7.24
C LEU A 73 -6.34 1.62 7.49
N ILE A 74 -6.48 1.02 8.68
CA ILE A 74 -7.61 0.16 9.05
C ILE A 74 -8.44 0.76 10.19
#